data_AF-A0A833YC13-F1
#
_entry.id   AF-A0A833YC13-F1
#
_cell.length_a   1.000
_cell.length_b   1.000
_cell.length_c   1.000
_cell.angle_alpha   90.00
_cell.angle_beta   90.00
_cell.angle_gamma   90.00
#
_symmetry.space_group_name_H-M   'P 1'
#
loop_
_entity.id
_entity.type
_entity.pdbx_description
1 polymer ?
#
loop_
_entity_poly.entity_id
_entity_poly.type
_entity_poly.pdbx_seq_one_letter_code
_entity_poly.pdbx_strand_id
1 'polypeptide(L)'
;MPSRKFADGEVVRGRWPGSSLYYEVEILSHDSGSQLYTVKYKDGTELELKESDIKPLASFRQRKSGSTSSSPSRRSPARRSPGRSPGRPPKSSHQPASAAHRADITEIRKEVLEVKLTPLVLKPFGNSISRYNGEPEHTERNDIPHKTPQEKFHLSQDSSYVSTQYSLRPRGEENKLKEIEFQEEEVITKGPASLRTFEVPAAQTKDLEFGGVPGVFLIMLGLPTFLFLLLLTCKQKEPSLLNFPPPLPALSGLWETRVFGAYLLWFFVQALFYLLPIGRVVEGTPLADGRRLKYRLNGFYAFLLTSAAVGAALWWGVDLHYVYRHFLQFALAALVFSVALSVYLYVRARRAPLSQLSPSSSGNVIYDFFIGRELNPRIGTFDLKYFCELRPGLIGWVVVNLAMLLAEMKFQNRATPSLAMILVNSFQFLYVVDALWNEEAVLTTMDITHDGFGFMLAFGDLVWVPFVYSLQAFYLVRHPHEVSWPVACFIIALKLCGYVVFRCANAQKNAFRKNPTDPRLAHLKTIHTSTGKNLLVSGWWGLVRHPNYLGDLIMALAWSLPCGFNHILPYFYVIYFAVLLVHREARDERQCRKKYGVAWDRYCQRVPYRILPYVY
;
A
#
# COMPACT_ATOMS: atom_id res chain seq x y z
N MET A 1 37.93 19.18 49.25
CA MET A 1 36.51 19.38 48.86
C MET A 1 36.44 19.37 47.33
N PRO A 2 35.61 18.54 46.69
CA PRO A 2 35.47 18.57 45.24
C PRO A 2 34.90 19.95 44.81
N SER A 3 35.58 20.60 43.88
CA SER A 3 35.25 21.95 43.42
C SER A 3 33.98 21.93 42.57
N ARG A 4 32.91 22.52 43.08
CA ARG A 4 31.65 22.76 42.35
C ARG A 4 31.92 23.61 41.09
N LYS A 5 31.54 23.12 39.90
CA LYS A 5 31.80 23.81 38.62
C LYS A 5 30.74 24.80 38.20
N PHE A 6 29.47 24.59 38.57
CA PHE A 6 28.34 25.39 38.13
C PHE A 6 27.47 25.83 39.31
N ALA A 7 26.95 27.06 39.27
CA ALA A 7 26.16 27.66 40.35
C ALA A 7 24.66 27.33 40.25
N ASP A 8 23.92 27.44 41.36
CA ASP A 8 22.46 27.31 41.36
C ASP A 8 21.86 28.52 40.61
N GLY A 9 20.87 28.26 39.75
CA GLY A 9 20.28 29.24 38.84
C GLY A 9 21.10 29.53 37.58
N GLU A 10 22.25 28.88 37.39
CA GLU A 10 23.05 29.04 36.17
C GLU A 10 22.41 28.29 35.00
N VAL A 11 22.26 28.97 33.85
CA VAL A 11 21.76 28.35 32.62
C VAL A 11 22.93 27.70 31.90
N VAL A 12 22.85 26.39 31.70
CA VAL A 12 23.88 25.56 31.07
C VAL A 12 23.28 24.70 29.96
N ARG A 13 24.12 23.96 29.24
CA ARG A 13 23.68 22.98 28.24
C ARG A 13 23.75 21.57 28.84
N GLY A 14 22.61 20.97 29.12
CA GLY A 14 22.48 19.60 29.66
C GLY A 14 22.15 18.58 28.57
N ARG A 15 22.80 17.42 28.61
CA ARG A 15 22.53 16.31 27.68
C ARG A 15 21.21 15.63 28.01
N TRP A 16 20.42 15.31 27.00
CA TRP A 16 19.19 14.53 27.21
C TRP A 16 19.49 13.03 27.42
N PRO A 17 18.92 12.36 28.44
CA PRO A 17 19.14 10.93 28.69
C PRO A 17 18.85 10.07 27.44
N GLY A 18 19.79 9.23 27.04
CA GLY A 18 19.65 8.36 25.86
C GLY A 18 19.86 9.06 24.50
N SER A 19 20.20 10.35 24.48
CA SER A 19 20.51 11.12 23.26
C SER A 19 21.92 11.70 23.29
N SER A 20 22.45 12.12 22.13
CA SER A 20 23.71 12.88 22.02
C SER A 20 23.47 14.40 21.97
N LEU A 21 22.22 14.86 22.11
CA LEU A 21 21.81 16.25 22.00
C LEU A 21 21.86 16.99 23.34
N TYR A 22 22.25 18.26 23.30
CA TYR A 22 22.36 19.15 24.47
C TYR A 22 21.34 20.30 24.39
N TYR A 23 20.52 20.44 25.43
CA TYR A 23 19.48 21.46 25.55
C TYR A 23 19.81 22.47 26.64
N GLU A 24 19.22 23.66 26.56
CA GLU A 24 19.36 24.66 27.62
C GLU A 24 18.57 24.23 28.85
N VAL A 25 19.26 24.16 29.98
CA VAL A 25 18.73 23.75 31.28
C VAL A 25 19.20 24.71 32.36
N GLU A 26 18.40 24.88 33.40
CA GLU A 26 18.72 25.67 34.59
C GLU A 26 19.13 24.73 35.73
N ILE A 27 20.21 25.02 36.44
CA ILE A 27 20.67 24.20 37.57
C ILE A 27 19.87 24.57 38.83
N LEU A 28 19.23 23.58 39.46
CA LEU A 28 18.44 23.78 40.67
C LEU A 28 19.22 23.48 41.95
N SER A 29 19.99 22.39 41.95
CA SER A 29 20.78 21.96 43.11
C SER A 29 21.93 21.06 42.70
N HIS A 30 22.97 20.99 43.54
CA HIS A 30 24.09 20.08 43.39
C HIS A 30 24.28 19.25 44.66
N ASP A 31 24.18 17.93 44.53
CA ASP A 31 24.45 17.02 45.64
C ASP A 31 25.95 16.68 45.70
N SER A 32 26.63 17.15 46.74
CA SER A 32 28.06 16.91 46.95
C SER A 32 28.41 15.43 47.17
N GLY A 33 27.46 14.62 47.63
CA GLY A 33 27.67 13.18 47.87
C GLY A 33 27.66 12.34 46.59
N SER A 34 26.72 12.61 45.68
CA SER A 34 26.54 11.85 44.43
C SER A 34 27.19 12.49 43.19
N GLN A 35 27.68 13.74 43.28
CA GLN A 35 28.24 14.52 42.16
C GLN A 35 27.22 14.70 41.01
N LEU A 36 25.93 14.71 41.34
CA LEU A 36 24.82 14.92 40.42
C LEU A 36 24.29 16.35 40.55
N TYR A 37 23.93 16.94 39.41
CA TYR A 37 23.25 18.22 39.31
C TYR A 37 21.79 17.98 38.95
N THR A 38 20.88 18.52 39.76
CA THR A 38 19.47 18.57 39.41
C THR A 38 19.26 19.72 38.45
N VAL A 39 18.78 19.44 37.24
CA VAL A 39 18.56 20.46 36.20
C VAL A 39 17.10 20.49 35.76
N LYS A 40 16.64 21.68 35.37
CA LYS A 40 15.30 21.92 34.85
C LYS A 40 15.35 22.30 33.37
N TYR A 41 14.62 21.57 32.54
CA TYR A 41 14.47 21.85 31.11
C TYR A 41 13.40 22.93 30.88
N LYS A 42 13.43 23.58 29.71
CA LYS A 42 12.44 24.62 29.33
C LYS A 42 10.99 24.13 29.31
N ASP A 43 10.77 22.83 29.17
CA ASP A 43 9.43 22.20 29.22
C ASP A 43 8.96 21.90 30.66
N GLY A 44 9.76 22.22 31.68
CA GLY A 44 9.46 22.02 33.10
C GLY A 44 9.94 20.69 33.66
N THR A 45 10.57 19.83 32.87
CA THR A 45 11.08 18.53 33.32
C THR A 45 12.31 18.70 34.22
N GLU A 46 12.35 18.02 35.36
CA GLU A 46 13.51 17.99 36.27
C GLU A 46 14.23 16.64 36.17
N LEU A 47 15.54 16.66 35.96
CA LEU A 47 16.38 15.46 35.82
C LEU A 47 17.73 15.64 36.53
N GLU A 48 18.29 14.53 36.99
CA GLU A 48 19.64 14.49 37.56
C GLU A 48 20.67 14.17 36.46
N LEU A 49 21.64 15.05 36.26
CA LEU A 49 22.72 14.89 35.30
C LEU A 49 24.07 14.81 36.00
N LYS A 50 24.97 13.98 35.45
CA LYS A 50 26.38 13.97 35.84
C LYS A 50 27.08 15.21 35.30
N GLU A 51 28.13 15.65 35.99
CA GLU A 51 28.94 16.79 35.53
C GLU A 51 29.47 16.63 34.10
N SER A 52 29.79 15.40 33.65
CA SER A 52 30.23 15.09 32.29
C SER A 52 29.20 15.39 31.20
N ASP A 53 27.93 15.39 31.58
CA ASP A 53 26.79 15.59 30.68
C ASP A 53 26.29 17.05 30.69
N ILE A 54 27.02 17.95 31.34
CA ILE A 54 26.75 19.38 31.40
C ILE A 54 27.90 20.16 30.74
N LYS A 55 27.56 21.12 29.88
CA LYS A 55 28.52 21.99 29.21
C LYS A 55 28.18 23.47 29.40
N PRO A 56 29.18 24.37 29.50
CA PRO A 56 28.93 25.81 29.55
C PRO A 56 28.28 26.32 28.27
N LEU A 57 27.38 27.31 28.35
CA LEU A 57 26.73 27.91 27.18
C LEU A 57 27.72 28.40 26.11
N ALA A 58 28.91 28.86 26.51
CA ALA A 58 29.93 29.37 25.61
C ALA A 58 30.56 28.29 24.70
N SER A 59 30.50 27.02 25.08
CA SER A 59 31.15 25.92 24.34
C SER A 59 30.56 25.62 22.96
N PHE A 60 29.37 26.17 22.65
CA PHE A 60 28.68 25.99 21.36
C PHE A 60 28.56 27.26 20.51
N ARG A 61 29.18 28.39 20.91
CA ARG A 61 29.22 29.59 20.05
C ARG A 61 30.23 29.40 18.92
N GLN A 62 29.74 29.18 17.69
CA GLN A 62 30.57 29.23 16.48
C GLN A 62 31.26 30.60 16.37
N ARG A 63 32.60 30.61 16.29
CA ARG A 63 33.39 31.79 15.89
C ARG A 63 32.91 32.23 14.49
N LYS A 64 32.27 33.41 14.40
CA LYS A 64 32.07 34.09 13.11
C LYS A 64 33.41 34.58 12.59
N SER A 65 34.08 33.79 11.76
CA SER A 65 35.21 34.27 10.94
C SER A 65 34.66 35.04 9.75
N GLY A 66 34.85 36.36 9.72
CA GLY A 66 34.58 37.18 8.53
C GLY A 66 35.65 36.93 7.48
N SER A 67 35.26 36.44 6.30
CA SER A 67 36.15 36.30 5.15
C SER A 67 35.69 37.27 4.05
N THR A 68 36.40 38.39 3.94
CA THR A 68 36.50 39.20 2.74
C THR A 68 37.40 38.47 1.73
N SER A 69 36.86 38.06 0.58
CA SER A 69 37.72 37.63 -0.55
C SER A 69 37.16 38.13 -1.87
N SER A 70 37.83 39.17 -2.37
CA SER A 70 37.80 39.74 -3.71
C SER A 70 38.15 38.70 -4.78
N SER A 71 37.37 38.66 -5.87
CA SER A 71 37.64 37.85 -7.06
C SER A 71 38.64 38.56 -7.99
N PRO A 72 39.64 37.86 -8.56
CA PRO A 72 40.38 38.35 -9.73
C PRO A 72 39.95 37.65 -11.02
N SER A 73 39.60 38.47 -12.00
CA SER A 73 39.36 38.17 -13.42
C SER A 73 40.64 37.84 -14.22
N ARG A 74 40.43 37.31 -15.46
CA ARG A 74 41.34 37.20 -16.64
C ARG A 74 41.96 35.80 -16.83
N ARG A 75 42.11 35.22 -18.03
CA ARG A 75 42.01 35.67 -19.44
C ARG A 75 42.01 34.41 -20.35
N SER A 76 41.28 34.43 -21.46
CA SER A 76 41.41 33.48 -22.58
C SER A 76 42.59 33.85 -23.50
N PRO A 77 43.07 32.91 -24.35
CA PRO A 77 43.18 33.25 -25.77
C PRO A 77 42.79 32.11 -26.73
N ALA A 78 42.56 32.52 -27.99
CA ALA A 78 41.98 31.77 -29.09
C ALA A 78 43.01 31.36 -30.19
N ARG A 79 42.63 30.30 -30.94
CA ARG A 79 42.80 30.00 -32.39
C ARG A 79 44.15 30.18 -33.11
N ARG A 80 44.55 29.12 -33.84
CA ARG A 80 45.11 29.17 -35.23
C ARG A 80 44.72 27.89 -36.02
N SER A 81 44.49 28.06 -37.31
CA SER A 81 43.81 27.14 -38.27
C SER A 81 44.79 26.57 -39.35
N PRO A 82 44.38 26.00 -40.51
CA PRO A 82 44.53 24.56 -40.86
C PRO A 82 45.28 24.29 -42.20
N GLY A 83 45.42 23.02 -42.63
CA GLY A 83 45.78 22.71 -44.03
C GLY A 83 45.94 21.25 -44.47
N ARG A 84 45.11 20.87 -45.46
CA ARG A 84 45.29 19.91 -46.59
C ARG A 84 45.19 18.37 -46.41
N SER A 85 44.13 17.82 -47.00
CA SER A 85 44.00 16.50 -47.68
C SER A 85 44.60 16.58 -49.13
N PRO A 86 44.70 15.53 -50.00
CA PRO A 86 43.76 14.40 -50.21
C PRO A 86 44.37 13.03 -50.67
N GLY A 87 43.53 12.00 -50.85
CA GLY A 87 43.82 10.85 -51.74
C GLY A 87 43.19 9.50 -51.32
N ARG A 88 42.37 8.91 -52.18
CA ARG A 88 41.65 7.60 -52.08
C ARG A 88 41.88 6.86 -53.43
N PRO A 89 41.38 5.62 -53.68
CA PRO A 89 41.66 4.23 -53.22
C PRO A 89 42.17 3.37 -54.44
N PRO A 90 41.92 2.05 -54.71
CA PRO A 90 41.18 0.96 -54.01
C PRO A 90 41.72 -0.51 -54.08
N LYS A 91 40.94 -1.43 -53.48
CA LYS A 91 40.55 -2.83 -53.89
C LYS A 91 41.02 -4.06 -53.07
N SER A 92 39.99 -4.82 -52.64
CA SER A 92 39.81 -6.31 -52.54
C SER A 92 40.78 -7.15 -51.70
N SER A 93 40.46 -8.29 -51.10
CA SER A 93 39.28 -9.14 -50.83
C SER A 93 39.76 -10.27 -49.88
N HIS A 94 38.85 -11.12 -49.39
CA HIS A 94 39.06 -12.43 -48.74
C HIS A 94 38.96 -12.52 -47.19
N GLN A 95 37.81 -13.07 -46.78
CA GLN A 95 37.55 -14.06 -45.71
C GLN A 95 38.32 -15.40 -45.94
N PRO A 96 38.21 -16.48 -45.11
CA PRO A 96 37.62 -16.65 -43.77
C PRO A 96 38.39 -17.61 -42.79
N ALA A 97 37.80 -17.81 -41.61
CA ALA A 97 37.63 -19.07 -40.84
C ALA A 97 38.84 -19.82 -40.23
N SER A 98 38.66 -20.22 -38.96
CA SER A 98 38.96 -21.58 -38.49
C SER A 98 38.08 -21.99 -37.32
N ALA A 99 37.56 -23.21 -37.44
CA ALA A 99 36.65 -23.91 -36.55
C ALA A 99 37.40 -24.49 -35.32
N ALA A 100 36.76 -24.49 -34.16
CA ALA A 100 36.26 -25.68 -33.45
C ALA A 100 37.30 -26.73 -33.03
N HIS A 101 37.44 -26.93 -31.72
CA HIS A 101 37.48 -28.28 -31.14
C HIS A 101 37.01 -28.29 -29.67
N ARG A 102 36.18 -29.31 -29.38
CA ARG A 102 35.69 -29.74 -28.07
C ARG A 102 36.83 -30.28 -27.19
N ALA A 103 36.71 -30.13 -25.88
CA ALA A 103 36.37 -31.21 -24.94
C ALA A 103 37.02 -31.04 -23.56
N ASP A 104 36.18 -31.30 -22.57
CA ASP A 104 36.41 -31.94 -21.29
C ASP A 104 36.85 -31.21 -20.03
N ILE A 105 36.12 -31.65 -19.01
CA ILE A 105 36.04 -31.27 -17.61
C ILE A 105 37.23 -31.86 -16.87
N THR A 106 37.87 -31.08 -15.99
CA THR A 106 38.49 -31.62 -14.77
C THR A 106 38.67 -30.53 -13.72
N GLU A 107 38.20 -30.83 -12.51
CA GLU A 107 38.31 -30.02 -11.30
C GLU A 107 39.78 -29.78 -10.91
N ILE A 108 40.15 -28.52 -10.64
CA ILE A 108 41.23 -28.21 -9.70
C ILE A 108 40.78 -27.06 -8.77
N ARG A 109 41.07 -27.31 -7.50
CA ARG A 109 40.68 -26.61 -6.28
C ARG A 109 41.70 -25.51 -5.94
N LYS A 110 41.19 -24.39 -5.42
CA LYS A 110 41.86 -23.33 -4.60
C LYS A 110 42.98 -22.52 -5.26
N GLU A 111 42.72 -21.22 -5.40
CA GLU A 111 43.59 -20.18 -4.82
C GLU A 111 42.81 -18.88 -4.58
N VAL A 112 42.84 -18.44 -3.32
CA VAL A 112 42.24 -17.19 -2.84
C VAL A 112 43.21 -16.07 -3.22
N LEU A 113 42.80 -15.20 -4.14
CA LEU A 113 43.51 -13.97 -4.44
C LEU A 113 43.25 -12.95 -3.32
N GLU A 114 44.23 -12.82 -2.42
CA GLU A 114 44.36 -11.67 -1.52
C GLU A 114 44.53 -10.39 -2.34
N VAL A 115 43.49 -9.57 -2.41
CA VAL A 115 43.63 -8.19 -2.89
C VAL A 115 44.02 -7.33 -1.69
N LYS A 116 45.31 -6.99 -1.59
CA LYS A 116 45.80 -5.92 -0.71
C LYS A 116 45.26 -4.57 -1.20
N LEU A 117 44.16 -4.11 -0.60
CA LEU A 117 43.71 -2.72 -0.71
C LEU A 117 44.36 -1.90 0.41
N THR A 118 45.28 -1.04 0.03
CA THR A 118 45.78 0.07 0.86
C THR A 118 44.61 0.96 1.31
N PRO A 119 44.54 1.38 2.58
CA PRO A 119 43.44 2.23 3.03
C PRO A 119 43.63 3.66 2.51
N LEU A 120 42.73 4.08 1.62
CA LEU A 120 42.56 5.49 1.26
C LEU A 120 41.98 6.24 2.45
N VAL A 121 42.78 7.14 3.02
CA VAL A 121 42.37 8.10 4.05
C VAL A 121 41.36 9.08 3.43
N LEU A 122 40.08 8.90 3.71
CA LEU A 122 39.03 9.86 3.39
C LEU A 122 39.04 10.98 4.45
N LYS A 123 39.35 12.21 4.02
CA LYS A 123 39.15 13.42 4.82
C LYS A 123 37.65 13.61 5.14
N PRO A 124 37.27 14.02 6.36
CA PRO A 124 35.87 14.27 6.68
C PRO A 124 35.40 15.53 5.94
N PHE A 125 34.58 15.35 4.90
CA PHE A 125 33.85 16.44 4.27
C PHE A 125 32.65 16.83 5.15
N GLY A 126 32.53 18.13 5.37
CA GLY A 126 31.67 18.74 6.38
C GLY A 126 30.16 18.66 6.12
N ASN A 127 29.46 18.88 7.23
CA ASN A 127 28.01 19.05 7.37
C ASN A 127 27.39 19.85 6.21
N SER A 128 26.56 19.19 5.40
CA SER A 128 25.59 19.86 4.56
C SER A 128 24.34 20.14 5.40
N ILE A 129 24.18 21.41 5.76
CA ILE A 129 22.96 21.96 6.33
C ILE A 129 21.82 21.71 5.32
N SER A 130 20.76 21.04 5.78
CA SER A 130 19.55 20.83 5.00
C SER A 130 18.98 22.17 4.56
N ARG A 131 18.74 22.34 3.26
CA ARG A 131 17.96 23.46 2.72
C ARG A 131 16.54 23.37 3.28
N TYR A 132 16.29 24.12 4.33
CA TYR A 132 14.97 24.53 4.77
C TYR A 132 14.44 25.51 3.72
N ASN A 133 13.53 25.08 2.86
CA ASN A 133 12.80 25.99 1.99
C ASN A 133 11.70 26.64 2.83
N GLY A 134 11.99 27.85 3.31
CA GLY A 134 11.06 28.68 4.07
C GLY A 134 9.80 29.03 3.27
N GLU A 135 8.71 29.26 3.99
CA GLU A 135 7.61 30.11 3.53
C GLU A 135 7.78 31.50 4.16
N PRO A 136 7.38 32.57 3.46
CA PRO A 136 7.33 33.91 4.05
C PRO A 136 6.09 34.04 4.94
N GLU A 137 6.29 34.56 6.14
CA GLU A 137 5.22 35.03 7.02
C GLU A 137 4.45 36.17 6.35
N HIS A 138 3.13 36.03 6.23
CA HIS A 138 2.26 37.14 5.90
C HIS A 138 2.26 38.12 7.08
N THR A 139 3.05 39.20 6.96
CA THR A 139 2.99 40.35 7.84
C THR A 139 1.83 41.25 7.38
N GLU A 140 0.72 41.23 8.10
CA GLU A 140 -0.29 42.28 7.98
C GLU A 140 0.28 43.59 8.51
N ARG A 141 0.26 44.61 7.65
CA ARG A 141 0.71 45.97 7.93
C ARG A 141 -0.48 46.77 8.44
N ASN A 142 -0.47 47.16 9.71
CA ASN A 142 -1.39 48.15 10.26
C ASN A 142 -0.63 49.44 10.58
N ASP A 143 -1.00 50.52 9.91
CA ASP A 143 -0.56 51.88 10.17
C ASP A 143 -1.67 52.64 10.96
N ILE A 144 -1.29 53.21 12.12
CA ILE A 144 -1.78 54.46 12.78
C ILE A 144 -2.92 54.39 13.86
N PRO A 145 -2.89 55.27 14.91
CA PRO A 145 -3.16 54.87 16.31
C PRO A 145 -4.35 55.58 17.02
N HIS A 146 -4.50 55.21 18.31
CA HIS A 146 -5.21 55.85 19.44
C HIS A 146 -6.69 55.49 19.73
N LYS A 147 -6.92 54.84 20.89
CA LYS A 147 -7.54 55.38 22.12
C LYS A 147 -8.02 54.25 23.05
N THR A 148 -7.55 54.24 24.30
CA THR A 148 -8.24 53.60 25.44
C THR A 148 -9.44 54.48 25.85
N PRO A 149 -10.55 53.93 26.36
CA PRO A 149 -10.65 53.70 27.81
C PRO A 149 -11.50 52.50 28.28
N GLN A 150 -11.14 52.00 29.47
CA GLN A 150 -11.94 51.42 30.58
C GLN A 150 -13.23 50.62 30.31
N GLU A 151 -13.32 49.40 30.88
CA GLU A 151 -14.19 49.07 32.05
C GLU A 151 -13.96 47.62 32.52
N LYS A 152 -13.47 47.44 33.77
CA LYS A 152 -14.14 46.87 34.96
C LYS A 152 -14.32 45.35 35.01
N PHE A 153 -13.67 44.76 36.02
CA PHE A 153 -13.81 43.40 36.53
C PHE A 153 -15.19 43.15 37.17
N HIS A 154 -15.69 41.91 37.06
CA HIS A 154 -16.35 41.21 38.17
C HIS A 154 -16.12 39.69 38.06
N LEU A 155 -15.73 39.10 39.19
CA LEU A 155 -15.32 37.71 39.42
C LEU A 155 -16.49 36.92 40.06
N SER A 156 -16.61 35.63 39.77
CA SER A 156 -17.21 34.57 40.63
C SER A 156 -16.72 33.21 40.09
N GLN A 157 -15.85 32.48 40.80
CA GLN A 157 -16.13 31.35 41.73
C GLN A 157 -17.06 30.29 41.09
N ASP A 158 -16.72 28.99 40.97
CA ASP A 158 -15.90 28.12 41.81
C ASP A 158 -15.56 26.78 41.12
N SER A 159 -14.56 26.11 41.69
CA SER A 159 -14.35 24.64 41.81
C SER A 159 -13.49 23.87 40.78
N SER A 160 -12.29 23.54 41.28
CA SER A 160 -11.65 22.22 41.32
C SER A 160 -11.33 21.48 40.01
N TYR A 161 -10.05 21.50 39.63
CA TYR A 161 -9.39 20.37 38.99
C TYR A 161 -8.21 19.90 39.85
N VAL A 162 -8.32 18.65 40.30
CA VAL A 162 -7.33 17.88 41.04
C VAL A 162 -6.16 17.55 40.11
N SER A 163 -4.95 17.97 40.48
CA SER A 163 -3.70 17.55 39.84
C SER A 163 -3.21 16.26 40.53
N THR A 164 -3.38 15.12 39.87
CA THR A 164 -2.69 13.87 40.23
C THR A 164 -1.23 13.95 39.77
N GLN A 165 -0.34 14.35 40.67
CA GLN A 165 1.10 14.12 40.54
C GLN A 165 1.39 12.61 40.70
N TYR A 166 1.92 12.00 39.64
CA TYR A 166 2.58 10.70 39.74
C TYR A 166 4.02 10.93 40.22
N SER A 167 4.31 10.55 41.46
CA SER A 167 5.66 10.43 41.99
C SER A 167 6.12 8.98 41.86
N LEU A 168 7.23 8.75 41.16
CA LEU A 168 7.94 7.46 41.16
C LEU A 168 9.32 7.70 41.78
N ARG A 169 9.48 7.34 43.06
CA ARG A 169 10.77 7.16 43.72
C ARG A 169 11.17 5.69 43.68
N PRO A 170 12.43 5.33 43.37
CA PRO A 170 12.98 4.02 43.70
C PRO A 170 13.41 3.99 45.18
N ARG A 171 12.96 2.99 45.92
CA ARG A 171 13.34 2.75 47.33
C ARG A 171 14.44 1.69 47.38
N GLY A 172 15.63 2.07 47.86
CA GLY A 172 16.72 1.18 48.23
C GLY A 172 16.52 0.59 49.64
N GLU A 173 17.19 -0.54 49.85
CA GLU A 173 17.04 -1.56 50.90
C GLU A 173 17.36 -1.11 52.34
N GLU A 174 16.76 -1.81 53.31
CA GLU A 174 17.36 -2.03 54.64
C GLU A 174 16.99 -3.42 55.18
N ASN A 175 18.00 -4.09 55.74
CA ASN A 175 18.03 -5.44 56.29
C ASN A 175 17.14 -5.65 57.53
N LYS A 176 16.61 -6.87 57.71
CA LYS A 176 16.50 -7.53 59.02
C LYS A 176 16.36 -9.05 58.88
N LEU A 177 17.25 -9.76 59.58
CA LEU A 177 17.33 -11.22 59.76
C LEU A 177 16.05 -11.83 60.35
N LYS A 178 15.74 -13.07 59.95
CA LYS A 178 15.52 -14.22 60.85
C LYS A 178 15.69 -15.57 60.11
N GLU A 179 16.44 -16.44 60.79
CA GLU A 179 16.74 -17.89 60.64
C GLU A 179 15.52 -18.77 60.31
N ILE A 180 15.56 -20.06 59.89
CA ILE A 180 16.51 -21.09 59.40
C ILE A 180 15.55 -22.22 58.92
N GLU A 181 15.78 -22.87 57.77
CA GLU A 181 15.82 -24.35 57.65
C GLU A 181 16.20 -24.79 56.22
N PHE A 182 17.15 -25.72 56.19
CA PHE A 182 17.78 -26.34 55.01
C PHE A 182 16.90 -27.45 54.42
N GLN A 183 16.91 -27.61 53.10
CA GLN A 183 17.14 -28.93 52.48
C GLN A 183 17.60 -28.81 51.01
N GLU A 184 18.86 -29.22 50.84
CA GLU A 184 19.57 -29.89 49.73
C GLU A 184 19.43 -29.46 48.25
N GLU A 185 20.62 -29.28 47.68
CA GLU A 185 20.97 -29.00 46.29
C GLU A 185 20.77 -30.23 45.38
N GLU A 186 20.41 -29.97 44.12
CA GLU A 186 21.05 -30.69 43.01
C GLU A 186 21.36 -29.71 41.86
N VAL A 187 22.66 -29.54 41.60
CA VAL A 187 23.23 -28.65 40.59
C VAL A 187 23.35 -29.41 39.27
N ILE A 188 22.65 -28.96 38.23
CA ILE A 188 23.00 -29.29 36.84
C ILE A 188 23.12 -28.00 36.01
N THR A 189 24.20 -27.97 35.24
CA THR A 189 24.91 -26.85 34.61
C THR A 189 24.14 -26.11 33.49
N LYS A 190 24.43 -24.80 33.41
CA LYS A 190 23.89 -23.80 32.47
C LYS A 190 24.23 -24.09 30.99
N GLY A 191 23.25 -23.84 30.11
CA GLY A 191 23.45 -23.43 28.71
C GLY A 191 22.87 -22.02 28.48
N PRO A 192 23.39 -21.22 27.52
CA PRO A 192 23.07 -19.80 27.43
C PRO A 192 21.63 -19.57 26.93
N ALA A 193 20.86 -18.79 27.70
CA ALA A 193 19.50 -18.40 27.37
C ALA A 193 19.46 -17.53 26.11
N SER A 194 18.69 -17.96 25.12
CA SER A 194 18.33 -17.19 23.94
C SER A 194 17.63 -15.88 24.34
N LEU A 195 18.04 -14.78 23.71
CA LEU A 195 17.36 -13.49 23.70
C LEU A 195 15.84 -13.68 23.59
N ARG A 196 15.11 -13.38 24.67
CA ARG A 196 13.65 -13.28 24.64
C ARG A 196 13.27 -12.11 23.74
N THR A 197 12.80 -12.43 22.54
CA THR A 197 12.03 -11.51 21.71
C THR A 197 10.82 -11.09 22.53
N PHE A 198 10.67 -9.79 22.78
CA PHE A 198 9.41 -9.25 23.30
C PHE A 198 8.36 -9.47 22.21
N GLU A 199 7.54 -10.52 22.35
CA GLU A 199 6.31 -10.67 21.59
C GLU A 199 5.38 -9.53 22.02
N VAL A 200 5.24 -8.52 21.16
CA VAL A 200 4.12 -7.58 21.26
C VAL A 200 2.92 -8.35 20.71
N PRO A 201 1.94 -8.74 21.54
CA PRO A 201 0.75 -9.40 21.02
C PRO A 201 0.07 -8.44 20.04
N ALA A 202 -0.24 -8.93 18.84
CA ALA A 202 -1.02 -8.18 17.87
C ALA A 202 -2.32 -7.75 18.55
N ALA A 203 -2.46 -6.45 18.82
CA ALA A 203 -3.63 -5.92 19.49
C ALA A 203 -4.87 -6.18 18.61
N GLN A 204 -5.66 -7.19 18.98
CA GLN A 204 -6.94 -7.46 18.34
C GLN A 204 -7.82 -6.24 18.55
N THR A 205 -8.19 -5.58 17.45
CA THR A 205 -9.06 -4.40 17.53
C THR A 205 -10.46 -4.85 17.89
N LYS A 206 -10.99 -4.34 19.00
CA LYS A 206 -12.41 -4.51 19.38
C LYS A 206 -13.37 -3.75 18.46
N ASP A 207 -12.86 -2.89 17.59
CA ASP A 207 -13.63 -2.15 16.59
C ASP A 207 -14.09 -3.11 15.48
N LEU A 208 -15.32 -3.60 15.57
CA LEU A 208 -15.91 -4.42 14.50
C LEU A 208 -16.27 -3.53 13.29
N GLU A 209 -15.75 -3.86 12.12
CA GLU A 209 -16.07 -3.18 10.87
C GLU A 209 -17.32 -3.77 10.23
N PHE A 210 -17.80 -3.20 9.11
CA PHE A 210 -18.94 -3.72 8.33
C PHE A 210 -20.26 -3.85 9.11
N GLY A 211 -20.53 -2.95 10.04
CA GLY A 211 -21.75 -2.98 10.85
C GLY A 211 -21.78 -4.11 11.88
N GLY A 212 -20.62 -4.67 12.22
CA GLY A 212 -20.49 -5.74 13.21
C GLY A 212 -21.02 -7.08 12.72
N VAL A 213 -21.30 -7.98 13.66
CA VAL A 213 -21.80 -9.33 13.37
C VAL A 213 -23.10 -9.35 12.54
N PRO A 214 -24.15 -8.57 12.85
CA PRO A 214 -25.37 -8.60 12.06
C PRO A 214 -25.16 -8.04 10.64
N GLY A 215 -24.36 -6.99 10.49
CA GLY A 215 -24.02 -6.43 9.18
C GLY A 215 -23.24 -7.41 8.32
N VAL A 216 -22.22 -8.06 8.90
CA VAL A 216 -21.45 -9.12 8.23
C VAL A 216 -22.34 -10.29 7.79
N PHE A 217 -23.25 -10.75 8.66
CA PHE A 217 -24.18 -11.83 8.32
C PHE A 217 -25.11 -11.45 7.16
N LEU A 218 -25.65 -10.22 7.19
CA LEU A 218 -26.48 -9.68 6.11
C LEU A 218 -25.69 -9.61 4.80
N ILE A 219 -24.43 -9.18 4.83
CA ILE A 219 -23.58 -9.08 3.64
C ILE A 219 -23.29 -10.47 3.06
N MET A 220 -23.00 -11.46 3.90
CA MET A 220 -22.69 -12.83 3.44
C MET A 220 -23.85 -13.49 2.70
N LEU A 221 -25.10 -13.26 3.11
CA LEU A 221 -26.28 -13.81 2.45
C LEU A 221 -26.83 -12.88 1.36
N GLY A 222 -26.73 -11.58 1.59
CA GLY A 222 -27.27 -10.54 0.73
C GLY A 222 -26.48 -10.36 -0.58
N LEU A 223 -25.15 -10.31 -0.53
CA LEU A 223 -24.33 -10.07 -1.73
C LEU A 223 -24.47 -11.19 -2.79
N PRO A 224 -24.41 -12.49 -2.44
CA PRO A 224 -24.63 -13.53 -3.43
C PRO A 224 -26.03 -13.47 -4.04
N THR A 225 -27.06 -13.25 -3.21
CA THR A 225 -28.44 -13.13 -3.67
C THR A 225 -28.59 -11.94 -4.62
N PHE A 226 -28.03 -10.80 -4.25
CA PHE A 226 -28.03 -9.58 -5.07
C PHE A 226 -27.32 -9.79 -6.41
N LEU A 227 -26.17 -10.48 -6.44
CA LEU A 227 -25.48 -10.83 -7.67
C LEU A 227 -26.39 -11.61 -8.63
N PHE A 228 -27.05 -12.66 -8.16
CA PHE A 228 -27.95 -13.44 -9.02
C PHE A 228 -29.13 -12.62 -9.50
N LEU A 229 -29.75 -11.81 -8.64
CA LEU A 229 -30.83 -10.91 -9.04
C LEU A 229 -30.39 -9.92 -10.11
N LEU A 230 -29.19 -9.34 -9.97
CA LEU A 230 -28.61 -8.43 -10.94
C LEU A 230 -28.39 -9.11 -12.30
N LEU A 231 -27.78 -10.29 -12.30
CA LEU A 231 -27.53 -11.06 -13.53
C LEU A 231 -28.82 -11.53 -14.20
N LEU A 232 -29.82 -11.96 -13.43
CA LEU A 232 -31.14 -12.35 -13.94
C LEU A 232 -31.87 -11.16 -14.55
N THR A 233 -31.79 -9.99 -13.92
CA THR A 233 -32.40 -8.75 -14.44
C THR A 233 -31.74 -8.32 -15.75
N CYS A 234 -30.40 -8.33 -15.83
CA CYS A 234 -29.69 -8.03 -17.07
C CYS A 234 -29.96 -9.02 -18.20
N LYS A 235 -30.34 -10.27 -17.87
CA LYS A 235 -30.71 -11.28 -18.87
C LYS A 235 -32.09 -11.00 -19.48
N GLN A 236 -32.97 -10.22 -18.86
CA GLN A 236 -34.31 -9.96 -19.39
C GLN A 236 -34.28 -9.16 -20.71
N LYS A 237 -35.32 -9.32 -21.53
CA LYS A 237 -35.53 -8.55 -22.76
C LYS A 237 -35.81 -7.08 -22.48
N GLU A 238 -36.45 -6.77 -21.35
CA GLU A 238 -36.65 -5.41 -20.86
C GLU A 238 -36.13 -5.32 -19.43
N PRO A 239 -34.86 -4.91 -19.26
CA PRO A 239 -34.21 -4.93 -17.96
C PRO A 239 -34.63 -3.70 -17.14
N SER A 240 -35.87 -3.69 -16.68
CA SER A 240 -36.42 -2.62 -15.83
C SER A 240 -36.32 -2.99 -14.35
N LEU A 241 -35.95 -2.02 -13.51
CA LEU A 241 -36.03 -2.17 -12.05
C LEU A 241 -37.47 -2.33 -11.55
N LEU A 242 -38.47 -1.97 -12.37
CA LEU A 242 -39.89 -2.14 -12.05
C LEU A 242 -40.36 -3.60 -12.19
N ASN A 243 -39.63 -4.44 -12.96
CA ASN A 243 -39.94 -5.87 -13.14
C ASN A 243 -39.29 -6.74 -12.06
N PHE A 244 -39.13 -6.20 -10.85
CA PHE A 244 -38.52 -6.87 -9.70
C PHE A 244 -39.59 -7.56 -8.84
N PRO A 245 -39.39 -8.81 -8.40
CA PRO A 245 -38.24 -9.68 -8.64
C PRO A 245 -38.30 -10.39 -10.02
N PRO A 246 -37.14 -10.63 -10.66
CA PRO A 246 -37.09 -11.40 -11.91
C PRO A 246 -37.59 -12.83 -11.70
N PRO A 247 -38.14 -13.50 -12.73
CA PRO A 247 -38.57 -14.88 -12.62
C PRO A 247 -37.38 -15.77 -12.27
N LEU A 248 -37.48 -16.45 -11.14
CA LEU A 248 -36.40 -17.31 -10.64
C LEU A 248 -36.33 -18.59 -11.49
N PRO A 249 -35.14 -18.95 -12.00
CA PRO A 249 -34.98 -20.22 -12.71
C PRO A 249 -35.16 -21.39 -11.74
N ALA A 250 -35.58 -22.54 -12.25
CA ALA A 250 -35.62 -23.78 -11.48
C ALA A 250 -34.21 -24.10 -10.94
N LEU A 251 -34.14 -24.58 -9.68
CA LEU A 251 -32.87 -24.94 -9.03
C LEU A 251 -32.06 -25.97 -9.84
N SER A 252 -32.74 -26.88 -10.54
CA SER A 252 -32.12 -27.85 -11.45
C SER A 252 -31.44 -27.21 -12.66
N GLY A 253 -31.86 -26.01 -13.08
CA GLY A 253 -31.25 -25.27 -14.17
C GLY A 253 -30.05 -24.41 -13.73
N LEU A 254 -29.87 -24.18 -12.43
CA LEU A 254 -28.78 -23.38 -11.87
C LEU A 254 -27.51 -24.19 -11.61
N TRP A 255 -27.63 -25.51 -11.41
CA TRP A 255 -26.49 -26.37 -11.14
C TRP A 255 -26.19 -27.31 -12.30
N GLU A 256 -24.94 -27.28 -12.76
CA GLU A 256 -24.45 -28.24 -13.75
C GLU A 256 -23.05 -28.72 -13.38
N THR A 257 -22.92 -30.03 -13.13
CA THR A 257 -21.66 -30.65 -12.64
C THR A 257 -20.51 -30.46 -13.62
N ARG A 258 -20.78 -30.42 -14.93
CA ARG A 258 -19.77 -30.18 -15.97
C ARG A 258 -19.19 -28.76 -15.88
N VAL A 259 -20.04 -27.77 -15.61
CA VAL A 259 -19.64 -26.37 -15.43
C VAL A 259 -18.81 -26.20 -14.15
N PHE A 260 -19.21 -26.86 -13.07
CA PHE A 260 -18.41 -26.88 -11.84
C PHE A 260 -17.02 -27.51 -12.08
N GLY A 261 -16.96 -28.62 -12.81
CA GLY A 261 -15.69 -29.24 -13.22
C GLY A 261 -14.81 -28.31 -14.08
N ALA A 262 -15.41 -27.58 -15.03
CA ALA A 262 -14.69 -26.59 -15.84
C ALA A 262 -14.16 -25.42 -15.02
N TYR A 263 -14.93 -24.94 -14.04
CA TYR A 263 -14.48 -23.89 -13.11
C TYR A 263 -13.31 -24.36 -12.23
N LEU A 264 -13.38 -25.60 -11.71
CA LEU A 264 -12.26 -26.18 -10.96
C LEU A 264 -11.02 -26.32 -11.84
N LEU A 265 -11.17 -26.82 -13.07
CA LEU A 265 -10.08 -26.90 -14.04
C LEU A 265 -9.44 -25.52 -14.26
N TRP A 266 -10.25 -24.47 -14.46
CA TRP A 266 -9.77 -23.09 -14.56
C TRP A 266 -8.94 -22.68 -13.35
N PHE A 267 -9.47 -22.87 -12.13
CA PHE A 267 -8.77 -22.51 -10.90
C PHE A 267 -7.42 -23.24 -10.77
N PHE A 268 -7.39 -24.55 -11.04
CA PHE A 268 -6.16 -25.34 -10.94
C PHE A 268 -5.16 -25.06 -12.06
N VAL A 269 -5.60 -24.75 -13.28
CA VAL A 269 -4.71 -24.30 -14.36
C VAL A 269 -4.05 -22.97 -13.99
N GLN A 270 -4.80 -22.03 -13.43
CA GLN A 270 -4.22 -20.77 -12.94
C GLN A 270 -3.24 -21.03 -11.78
N ALA A 271 -3.55 -21.96 -10.88
CA ALA A 271 -2.66 -22.35 -9.79
C ALA A 271 -1.36 -22.98 -10.32
N LEU A 272 -1.46 -23.82 -11.36
CA LEU A 272 -0.30 -24.40 -12.04
C LEU A 272 0.61 -23.32 -12.63
N PHE A 273 0.04 -22.34 -13.35
CA PHE A 273 0.80 -21.23 -13.91
C PHE A 273 1.44 -20.36 -12.83
N TYR A 274 0.78 -20.18 -11.69
CA TYR A 274 1.35 -19.47 -10.55
C TYR A 274 2.54 -20.21 -9.93
N LEU A 275 2.52 -21.55 -9.91
CA LEU A 275 3.61 -22.36 -9.37
C LEU A 275 4.85 -22.43 -10.27
N LEU A 276 4.73 -22.07 -11.55
CA LEU A 276 5.85 -22.07 -12.47
C LEU A 276 7.00 -21.19 -11.94
N PRO A 277 8.26 -21.67 -11.99
CA PRO A 277 9.43 -20.97 -11.45
C PRO A 277 9.90 -19.84 -12.38
N ILE A 278 8.97 -19.02 -12.87
CA ILE A 278 9.21 -17.93 -13.81
C ILE A 278 8.96 -16.61 -13.08
N GLY A 279 9.78 -15.59 -13.33
CA GLY A 279 9.58 -14.25 -12.80
C GLY A 279 10.41 -13.91 -11.55
N ARG A 280 10.47 -12.61 -11.25
CA ARG A 280 11.28 -12.05 -10.18
C ARG A 280 10.66 -12.32 -8.81
N VAL A 281 11.49 -12.55 -7.80
CA VAL A 281 11.04 -12.69 -6.41
C VAL A 281 11.23 -11.36 -5.69
N VAL A 282 10.17 -10.86 -5.06
CA VAL A 282 10.15 -9.59 -4.31
C VAL A 282 9.69 -9.84 -2.88
N GLU A 283 10.23 -9.06 -1.95
CA GLU A 283 9.82 -9.09 -0.56
C GLU A 283 8.58 -8.21 -0.34
N GLY A 284 7.59 -8.76 0.36
CA GLY A 284 6.42 -8.01 0.79
C GLY A 284 6.71 -7.05 1.95
N THR A 285 5.65 -6.48 2.49
CA THR A 285 5.72 -5.61 3.66
C THR A 285 6.12 -6.40 4.92
N PRO A 286 6.78 -5.74 5.90
CA PRO A 286 7.13 -6.39 7.15
C PRO A 286 5.87 -6.74 7.94
N LEU A 287 5.78 -7.99 8.41
CA LEU A 287 4.73 -8.46 9.31
C LEU A 287 4.96 -7.91 10.73
N ALA A 288 4.00 -8.14 11.64
CA ALA A 288 4.14 -7.78 13.07
C ALA A 288 5.42 -8.38 13.69
N ASP A 289 5.81 -9.58 13.26
CA ASP A 289 7.04 -10.28 13.69
C ASP A 289 8.33 -9.72 13.06
N GLY A 290 8.25 -8.66 12.24
CA GLY A 290 9.38 -8.11 11.48
C GLY A 290 9.82 -8.94 10.27
N ARG A 291 9.34 -10.19 10.15
CA ARG A 291 9.60 -11.06 8.99
C ARG A 291 9.00 -10.48 7.71
N ARG A 292 9.65 -10.73 6.58
CA ARG A 292 9.16 -10.38 5.24
C ARG A 292 8.88 -11.63 4.42
N LEU A 293 7.67 -11.71 3.89
CA LEU A 293 7.28 -12.82 3.02
C LEU A 293 7.80 -12.59 1.60
N LYS A 294 8.28 -13.66 0.96
CA LYS A 294 8.73 -13.64 -0.43
C LYS A 294 7.56 -13.98 -1.36
N TYR A 295 7.43 -13.21 -2.43
CA TYR A 295 6.41 -13.36 -3.48
C TYR A 295 7.08 -13.45 -4.84
N ARG A 296 6.64 -14.39 -5.67
CA ARG A 296 7.09 -14.50 -7.05
C ARG A 296 6.13 -13.75 -7.97
N LEU A 297 6.65 -12.77 -8.69
CA LEU A 297 5.89 -11.93 -9.62
C LEU A 297 5.88 -12.60 -10.98
N ASN A 298 4.81 -13.34 -11.26
CA ASN A 298 4.60 -14.06 -12.51
C ASN A 298 3.24 -13.80 -13.16
N GLY A 299 2.51 -12.78 -12.71
CA GLY A 299 1.14 -12.51 -13.16
C GLY A 299 1.05 -12.25 -14.66
N PHE A 300 1.96 -11.43 -15.18
CA PHE A 300 1.98 -11.14 -16.62
C PHE A 300 2.32 -12.39 -17.46
N TYR A 301 3.24 -13.24 -17.01
CA TYR A 301 3.57 -14.50 -17.71
C TYR A 301 2.40 -15.49 -17.66
N ALA A 302 1.75 -15.64 -16.50
CA ALA A 302 0.56 -16.49 -16.36
C ALA A 302 -0.58 -16.01 -17.27
N PHE A 303 -0.73 -14.69 -17.43
CA PHE A 303 -1.68 -14.10 -18.37
C PHE A 303 -1.33 -14.40 -19.83
N LEU A 304 -0.07 -14.30 -20.23
CA LEU A 304 0.36 -14.67 -21.58
C LEU A 304 0.14 -16.16 -21.87
N LEU A 305 0.48 -17.04 -20.93
CA LEU A 305 0.23 -18.49 -21.04
C LEU A 305 -1.27 -18.79 -21.14
N THR A 306 -2.09 -18.11 -20.33
CA THR A 306 -3.55 -18.25 -20.40
C THR A 306 -4.09 -17.76 -21.73
N SER A 307 -3.60 -16.62 -22.24
CA SER A 307 -4.00 -16.07 -23.53
C SER A 307 -3.64 -17.01 -24.67
N ALA A 308 -2.44 -17.61 -24.63
CA ALA A 308 -2.02 -18.63 -25.58
C ALA A 308 -2.90 -19.89 -25.50
N ALA A 309 -3.22 -20.36 -24.29
CA ALA A 309 -4.09 -21.52 -24.09
C ALA A 309 -5.52 -21.27 -24.61
N VAL A 310 -6.10 -20.09 -24.35
CA VAL A 310 -7.41 -19.69 -24.86
C VAL A 310 -7.37 -19.53 -26.39
N GLY A 311 -6.31 -18.93 -26.94
CA GLY A 311 -6.12 -18.80 -28.39
C GLY A 311 -6.00 -20.16 -29.09
N ALA A 312 -5.27 -21.10 -28.50
CA ALA A 312 -5.17 -22.46 -29.01
C ALA A 312 -6.52 -23.20 -28.91
N ALA A 313 -7.25 -23.04 -27.80
CA ALA A 313 -8.59 -23.59 -27.65
C ALA A 313 -9.55 -23.06 -28.73
N LEU A 314 -9.50 -21.76 -29.03
CA LEU A 314 -10.26 -21.17 -30.13
C LEU A 314 -9.86 -21.73 -31.51
N TRP A 315 -8.57 -21.95 -31.75
CA TRP A 315 -8.08 -22.55 -32.98
C TRP A 315 -8.55 -24.00 -33.16
N TRP A 316 -8.62 -24.78 -32.07
CA TRP A 316 -9.22 -26.12 -32.06
C TRP A 316 -10.76 -26.14 -32.08
N GLY A 317 -11.41 -24.97 -32.17
CA GLY A 317 -12.86 -24.87 -32.29
C GLY A 317 -13.62 -25.00 -30.97
N VAL A 318 -12.98 -24.78 -29.82
CA VAL A 318 -13.67 -24.75 -28.52
C VAL A 318 -14.63 -23.55 -28.48
N ASP A 319 -15.91 -23.82 -28.22
CA ASP A 319 -16.93 -22.77 -28.22
C ASP A 319 -16.94 -21.95 -26.92
N LEU A 320 -16.30 -20.78 -26.93
CA LEU A 320 -16.35 -19.83 -25.81
C LEU A 320 -17.77 -19.30 -25.53
N HIS A 321 -18.72 -19.44 -26.48
CA HIS A 321 -20.12 -19.10 -26.23
C HIS A 321 -20.74 -19.95 -25.10
N TYR A 322 -20.17 -21.13 -24.82
CA TYR A 322 -20.55 -21.96 -23.68
C TYR A 322 -20.48 -21.18 -22.36
N VAL A 323 -19.48 -20.31 -22.19
CA VAL A 323 -19.33 -19.48 -20.97
C VAL A 323 -20.50 -18.52 -20.81
N TYR A 324 -20.95 -17.88 -21.89
CA TYR A 324 -22.12 -17.00 -21.86
C TYR A 324 -23.41 -17.76 -21.56
N ARG A 325 -23.63 -18.91 -22.21
CA ARG A 325 -24.84 -19.72 -22.04
C ARG A 325 -25.00 -20.20 -20.59
N HIS A 326 -23.89 -20.60 -19.97
CA HIS A 326 -23.84 -21.14 -18.61
C HIS A 326 -23.34 -20.13 -17.56
N PHE A 327 -23.42 -18.82 -17.86
CA PHE A 327 -22.82 -17.76 -17.03
C PHE A 327 -23.33 -17.75 -15.57
N LEU A 328 -24.63 -17.93 -15.37
CA LEU A 328 -25.26 -18.05 -14.03
C LEU A 328 -24.75 -19.30 -13.27
N GLN A 329 -24.53 -20.40 -13.98
CA GLN A 329 -24.05 -21.64 -13.38
C GLN A 329 -22.56 -21.53 -13.00
N PHE A 330 -21.76 -20.81 -13.81
CA PHE A 330 -20.39 -20.45 -13.44
C PHE A 330 -20.34 -19.55 -12.20
N ALA A 331 -21.27 -18.58 -12.08
CA ALA A 331 -21.37 -17.75 -10.88
C ALA A 331 -21.71 -18.57 -9.63
N LEU A 332 -22.63 -19.55 -9.74
CA LEU A 332 -22.96 -20.47 -8.65
C LEU A 332 -21.81 -21.42 -8.31
N ALA A 333 -21.13 -21.97 -9.31
CA ALA A 333 -19.95 -22.80 -9.13
C ALA A 333 -18.85 -22.06 -8.37
N ALA A 334 -18.58 -20.81 -8.76
CA ALA A 334 -17.63 -19.93 -8.09
C ALA A 334 -18.05 -19.59 -6.66
N LEU A 335 -19.34 -19.34 -6.41
CA LEU A 335 -19.87 -19.12 -5.07
C LEU A 335 -19.67 -20.33 -4.16
N VAL A 336 -20.09 -21.52 -4.62
CA VAL A 336 -19.92 -22.77 -3.86
C VAL A 336 -18.46 -23.02 -3.55
N PHE A 337 -17.58 -22.83 -4.53
CA PHE A 337 -16.14 -22.97 -4.32
C PHE A 337 -15.59 -21.93 -3.35
N SER A 338 -16.01 -20.67 -3.43
CA SER A 338 -15.58 -19.60 -2.52
C SER A 338 -16.02 -19.84 -1.07
N VAL A 339 -17.26 -20.32 -0.86
CA VAL A 339 -17.73 -20.75 0.45
C VAL A 339 -16.89 -21.92 0.97
N ALA A 340 -16.66 -22.94 0.15
CA ALA A 340 -15.84 -24.10 0.53
C ALA A 340 -14.39 -23.70 0.88
N LEU A 341 -13.79 -22.80 0.09
CA LEU A 341 -12.47 -22.24 0.34
C LEU A 341 -12.45 -21.48 1.68
N SER A 342 -13.47 -20.68 1.95
CA SER A 342 -13.60 -19.93 3.20
C SER A 342 -13.73 -20.84 4.43
N VAL A 343 -14.49 -21.93 4.32
CA VAL A 343 -14.58 -22.96 5.38
C VAL A 343 -13.20 -23.60 5.61
N TYR A 344 -12.50 -23.97 4.53
CA TYR A 344 -11.14 -24.51 4.63
C TYR A 344 -10.18 -23.53 5.34
N LEU A 345 -10.19 -22.26 4.96
CA LEU A 345 -9.36 -21.21 5.55
C LEU A 345 -9.68 -21.02 7.04
N TYR A 346 -10.96 -21.01 7.41
CA TYR A 346 -11.39 -20.86 8.80
C TYR A 346 -10.97 -22.06 9.67
N VAL A 347 -11.13 -23.29 9.16
CA VAL A 347 -10.70 -24.51 9.88
C VAL A 347 -9.17 -24.54 10.02
N ARG A 348 -8.46 -24.19 8.96
CA ARG A 348 -7.00 -24.12 8.95
C ARG A 348 -6.47 -23.07 9.93
N ALA A 349 -7.09 -21.90 9.99
CA ALA A 349 -6.67 -20.81 10.87
C ALA A 349 -6.75 -21.17 12.37
N ARG A 350 -7.50 -22.21 12.76
CA ARG A 350 -7.50 -22.72 14.13
C ARG A 350 -6.17 -23.37 14.54
N ARG A 351 -5.38 -23.82 13.57
CA ARG A 351 -4.05 -24.40 13.78
C ARG A 351 -2.92 -23.38 13.57
N ALA A 352 -3.25 -22.14 13.18
CA ALA A 352 -2.26 -21.11 12.90
C ALA A 352 -1.73 -20.47 14.21
N PRO A 353 -0.43 -20.16 14.28
CA PRO A 353 0.16 -19.46 15.43
C PRO A 353 -0.37 -18.02 15.54
N LEU A 354 -0.39 -17.48 16.76
CA LEU A 354 -0.88 -16.13 17.08
C LEU A 354 -0.20 -15.04 16.22
N SER A 355 1.06 -15.26 15.85
CA SER A 355 1.88 -14.33 15.07
C SER A 355 1.46 -14.17 13.60
N GLN A 356 0.64 -15.09 13.09
CA GLN A 356 0.11 -15.08 11.72
C GLN A 356 -1.35 -14.61 11.64
N LEU A 357 -1.94 -14.23 12.78
CA LEU A 357 -3.31 -13.74 12.83
C LEU A 357 -3.42 -12.34 12.24
N SER A 358 -4.53 -12.07 11.57
CA SER A 358 -4.82 -10.74 11.05
C SER A 358 -5.12 -9.77 12.19
N PRO A 359 -4.62 -8.51 12.15
CA PRO A 359 -5.00 -7.46 13.10
C PRO A 359 -6.51 -7.21 13.18
N SER A 360 -7.21 -7.47 12.07
CA SER A 360 -8.66 -7.29 11.92
C SER A 360 -9.50 -8.42 12.53
N SER A 361 -8.91 -9.47 13.11
CA SER A 361 -9.67 -10.58 13.73
C SER A 361 -10.20 -10.16 15.11
N SER A 362 -11.46 -10.50 15.39
CA SER A 362 -12.18 -10.09 16.61
C SER A 362 -12.47 -11.23 17.59
N GLY A 363 -12.22 -12.48 17.18
CA GLY A 363 -12.48 -13.68 17.98
C GLY A 363 -13.91 -14.19 17.91
N ASN A 364 -14.84 -13.46 17.27
CA ASN A 364 -16.18 -13.96 16.99
C ASN A 364 -16.17 -14.88 15.75
N VAL A 365 -16.79 -16.05 15.85
CA VAL A 365 -16.84 -17.07 14.78
C VAL A 365 -17.36 -16.53 13.45
N ILE A 366 -18.48 -15.79 13.47
CA ILE A 366 -19.14 -15.30 12.25
C ILE A 366 -18.29 -14.20 11.59
N TYR A 367 -17.77 -13.29 12.41
CA TYR A 367 -16.94 -12.19 11.92
C TYR A 367 -15.58 -12.66 11.40
N ASP A 368 -14.92 -13.57 12.12
CA ASP A 368 -13.64 -14.16 11.73
C ASP A 368 -13.78 -15.05 10.48
N PHE A 369 -14.94 -15.67 10.25
CA PHE A 369 -15.22 -16.38 8.99
C PHE A 369 -15.30 -15.41 7.81
N PHE A 370 -15.91 -14.24 8.01
CA PHE A 370 -16.06 -13.21 6.97
C PHE A 370 -14.75 -12.50 6.64
N ILE A 371 -14.10 -11.91 7.64
CA ILE A 371 -12.83 -11.17 7.45
C ILE A 371 -11.67 -12.12 7.19
N GLY A 372 -11.70 -13.31 7.77
CA GLY A 372 -10.57 -14.23 7.77
C GLY A 372 -9.69 -14.01 9.00
N ARG A 373 -9.26 -15.11 9.60
CA ARG A 373 -8.46 -15.10 10.84
C ARG A 373 -6.96 -15.12 10.58
N GLU A 374 -6.51 -15.79 9.52
CA GLU A 374 -5.10 -15.84 9.08
C GLU A 374 -4.83 -14.68 8.10
N LEU A 375 -3.74 -13.94 8.30
CA LEU A 375 -3.42 -12.77 7.47
C LEU A 375 -3.06 -13.16 6.02
N ASN A 376 -2.16 -14.13 5.87
CA ASN A 376 -1.62 -14.60 4.59
C ASN A 376 -1.52 -16.13 4.60
N PRO A 377 -2.62 -16.86 4.35
CA PRO A 377 -2.61 -18.32 4.36
C PRO A 377 -1.75 -18.89 3.23
N ARG A 378 -0.79 -19.74 3.59
CA ARG A 378 0.20 -20.33 2.68
C ARG A 378 0.24 -21.85 2.66
N ILE A 379 0.28 -22.46 1.48
CA ILE A 379 0.62 -23.88 1.31
C ILE A 379 2.04 -23.93 0.73
N GLY A 380 3.04 -24.14 1.59
CA GLY A 380 4.45 -24.01 1.19
C GLY A 380 4.78 -22.59 0.73
N THR A 381 5.16 -22.42 -0.53
CA THR A 381 5.42 -21.11 -1.15
C THR A 381 4.16 -20.44 -1.72
N PHE A 382 3.04 -21.16 -1.80
CA PHE A 382 1.81 -20.70 -2.41
C PHE A 382 1.00 -19.83 -1.45
N ASP A 383 0.84 -18.55 -1.76
CA ASP A 383 0.03 -17.61 -0.99
C ASP A 383 -1.38 -17.55 -1.59
N LEU A 384 -2.39 -18.08 -0.87
CA LEU A 384 -3.74 -18.23 -1.41
C LEU A 384 -4.41 -16.89 -1.66
N LYS A 385 -4.15 -15.92 -0.79
CA LYS A 385 -4.75 -14.60 -0.85
C LYS A 385 -4.23 -13.84 -2.06
N TYR A 386 -2.90 -13.74 -2.18
CA TYR A 386 -2.26 -13.10 -3.32
C TYR A 386 -2.59 -13.79 -4.65
N PHE A 387 -2.71 -15.12 -4.62
CA PHE A 387 -3.14 -15.88 -5.79
C PHE A 387 -4.56 -15.52 -6.23
N CYS A 388 -5.54 -15.57 -5.32
CA CYS A 388 -6.95 -15.34 -5.66
C CYS A 388 -7.21 -13.92 -6.16
N GLU A 389 -6.59 -12.91 -5.52
CA GLU A 389 -6.74 -11.48 -5.84
C GLU A 389 -6.38 -11.18 -7.30
N LEU A 390 -5.31 -11.80 -7.82
CA LEU A 390 -4.76 -11.46 -9.14
C LEU A 390 -5.03 -12.47 -10.25
N ARG A 391 -5.05 -13.78 -9.95
CA ARG A 391 -4.98 -14.83 -10.99
C ARG A 391 -6.37 -15.26 -11.47
N PRO A 392 -7.12 -16.11 -10.76
CA PRO A 392 -8.38 -16.65 -11.25
C PRO A 392 -9.45 -15.56 -11.44
N GLY A 393 -9.42 -14.49 -10.63
CA GLY A 393 -10.37 -13.36 -10.70
C GLY A 393 -10.11 -12.44 -11.89
N LEU A 394 -9.00 -11.70 -11.89
CA LEU A 394 -8.72 -10.69 -12.94
C LEU A 394 -8.45 -11.30 -14.32
N ILE A 395 -7.70 -12.40 -14.41
CA ILE A 395 -7.48 -13.07 -15.70
C ILE A 395 -8.81 -13.68 -16.18
N GLY A 396 -9.62 -14.22 -15.25
CA GLY A 396 -10.93 -14.77 -15.55
C GLY A 396 -11.88 -13.71 -16.10
N TRP A 397 -11.85 -12.49 -15.55
CA TRP A 397 -12.62 -11.36 -16.05
C TRP A 397 -12.31 -11.05 -17.53
N VAL A 398 -11.03 -11.07 -17.94
CA VAL A 398 -10.66 -10.87 -19.35
C VAL A 398 -11.22 -11.98 -20.25
N VAL A 399 -11.13 -13.23 -19.82
CA VAL A 399 -11.66 -14.38 -20.59
C VAL A 399 -13.18 -14.32 -20.69
N VAL A 400 -13.88 -13.96 -19.60
CA VAL A 400 -15.32 -13.75 -19.59
C VAL A 400 -15.71 -12.65 -20.58
N ASN A 401 -15.02 -11.51 -20.55
CA ASN A 401 -15.27 -10.41 -21.48
C ASN A 401 -15.09 -10.82 -22.94
N LEU A 402 -14.03 -11.57 -23.26
CA LEU A 402 -13.83 -12.13 -24.59
C LEU A 402 -14.99 -13.05 -24.99
N ALA A 403 -15.47 -13.90 -24.08
CA ALA A 403 -16.63 -14.74 -24.31
C ALA A 403 -17.91 -13.92 -24.55
N MET A 404 -18.11 -12.80 -23.85
CA MET A 404 -19.23 -11.88 -24.07
C MET A 404 -19.15 -11.21 -25.44
N LEU A 405 -17.95 -10.78 -25.86
CA LEU A 405 -17.72 -10.18 -27.17
C LEU A 405 -18.07 -11.17 -28.30
N LEU A 406 -17.62 -12.43 -28.20
CA LEU A 406 -17.97 -13.47 -29.17
C LEU A 406 -19.47 -13.83 -29.12
N ALA A 407 -20.07 -13.80 -27.94
CA ALA A 407 -21.50 -14.05 -27.77
C ALA A 407 -22.36 -12.95 -28.40
N GLU A 408 -21.98 -11.68 -28.30
CA GLU A 408 -22.65 -10.57 -28.99
C GLU A 408 -22.62 -10.78 -30.51
N MET A 409 -21.44 -11.08 -31.07
CA MET A 409 -21.29 -11.33 -32.51
C MET A 409 -22.21 -12.45 -33.00
N LYS A 410 -22.26 -13.58 -32.27
CA LYS A 410 -23.13 -14.71 -32.60
C LYS A 410 -24.61 -14.37 -32.43
N PHE A 411 -24.99 -13.72 -31.33
CA PHE A 411 -26.39 -13.44 -31.02
C PHE A 411 -27.01 -12.39 -31.96
N GLN A 412 -26.21 -11.40 -32.37
CA GLN A 412 -26.62 -10.32 -33.26
C GLN A 412 -26.34 -10.61 -34.75
N ASN A 413 -25.80 -11.80 -35.07
CA ASN A 413 -25.37 -12.19 -36.42
C ASN A 413 -24.45 -11.16 -37.10
N ARG A 414 -23.48 -10.62 -36.35
CA ARG A 414 -22.53 -9.60 -36.85
C ARG A 414 -21.18 -10.22 -37.15
N ALA A 415 -20.59 -9.80 -38.28
CA ALA A 415 -19.21 -10.17 -38.64
C ALA A 415 -18.16 -9.48 -37.74
N THR A 416 -18.51 -8.34 -37.14
CA THR A 416 -17.66 -7.57 -36.23
C THR A 416 -18.42 -7.20 -34.95
N PRO A 417 -17.77 -7.13 -33.78
CA PRO A 417 -18.41 -6.66 -32.55
C PRO A 417 -18.89 -5.21 -32.66
N SER A 418 -19.83 -4.81 -31.79
CA SER A 418 -20.25 -3.40 -31.73
C SER A 418 -19.13 -2.50 -31.21
N LEU A 419 -19.16 -1.21 -31.58
CA LEU A 419 -18.18 -0.25 -31.07
C LEU A 419 -18.24 -0.16 -29.54
N ALA A 420 -19.43 -0.21 -28.96
CA ALA A 420 -19.62 -0.22 -27.51
C ALA A 420 -18.92 -1.41 -26.85
N MET A 421 -19.09 -2.62 -27.39
CA MET A 421 -18.46 -3.82 -26.87
C MET A 421 -16.93 -3.75 -26.96
N ILE A 422 -16.39 -3.25 -28.08
CA ILE A 422 -14.94 -3.06 -28.27
C ILE A 422 -14.39 -2.09 -27.23
N LEU A 423 -15.07 -0.95 -27.00
CA LEU A 423 -14.63 0.03 -26.00
C LEU A 423 -14.60 -0.56 -24.59
N VAL A 424 -15.69 -1.21 -24.15
CA VAL A 424 -15.77 -1.85 -22.82
C VAL A 424 -14.67 -2.89 -22.65
N ASN A 425 -14.54 -3.82 -23.60
CA ASN A 425 -13.54 -4.88 -23.56
C ASN A 425 -12.12 -4.30 -23.52
N SER A 426 -11.82 -3.33 -24.39
CA SER A 426 -10.50 -2.71 -24.46
C SER A 426 -10.15 -1.96 -23.18
N PHE A 427 -11.09 -1.21 -22.60
CA PHE A 427 -10.84 -0.43 -21.39
C PHE A 427 -10.64 -1.29 -20.15
N GLN A 428 -11.37 -2.41 -20.05
CA GLN A 428 -11.25 -3.37 -18.95
C GLN A 428 -9.99 -4.23 -19.14
N PHE A 429 -9.67 -4.64 -20.36
CA PHE A 429 -8.42 -5.32 -20.71
C PHE A 429 -7.18 -4.51 -20.33
N LEU A 430 -7.13 -3.23 -20.71
CA LEU A 430 -6.01 -2.35 -20.37
C LEU A 430 -5.83 -2.22 -18.85
N TYR A 431 -6.93 -2.18 -18.10
CA TYR A 431 -6.90 -2.11 -16.63
C TYR A 431 -6.30 -3.37 -16.02
N VAL A 432 -6.73 -4.56 -16.47
CA VAL A 432 -6.20 -5.84 -15.98
C VAL A 432 -4.72 -6.00 -16.33
N VAL A 433 -4.34 -5.69 -17.57
CA VAL A 433 -2.94 -5.75 -18.00
C VAL A 433 -2.07 -4.82 -17.16
N ASP A 434 -2.55 -3.61 -16.90
CA ASP A 434 -1.85 -2.62 -16.07
C ASP A 434 -1.71 -3.07 -14.60
N ALA A 435 -2.72 -3.75 -14.05
CA ALA A 435 -2.63 -4.38 -12.72
C ALA A 435 -1.60 -5.51 -12.68
N LEU A 436 -1.60 -6.39 -13.69
CA LEU A 436 -0.66 -7.53 -13.79
C LEU A 436 0.78 -7.08 -14.09
N TRP A 437 0.96 -5.98 -14.82
CA TRP A 437 2.28 -5.40 -15.08
C TRP A 437 2.86 -4.76 -13.82
N ASN A 438 2.01 -4.11 -13.02
CA ASN A 438 2.39 -3.43 -11.78
C ASN A 438 2.10 -4.27 -10.54
N GLU A 439 2.25 -5.59 -10.67
CA GLU A 439 1.93 -6.59 -9.66
C GLU A 439 2.53 -6.32 -8.28
N GLU A 440 3.74 -5.75 -8.25
CA GLU A 440 4.48 -5.40 -7.04
C GLU A 440 3.71 -4.39 -6.16
N ALA A 441 2.92 -3.50 -6.77
CA ALA A 441 2.16 -2.50 -6.04
C ALA A 441 1.05 -3.13 -5.17
N VAL A 442 0.52 -4.30 -5.58
CA VAL A 442 -0.53 -5.02 -4.86
C VAL A 442 -0.05 -5.51 -3.50
N LEU A 443 1.24 -5.84 -3.35
CA LEU A 443 1.82 -6.25 -2.06
C LEU A 443 1.76 -5.16 -0.97
N THR A 444 1.43 -3.93 -1.35
CA THR A 444 1.30 -2.78 -0.44
C THR A 444 -0.14 -2.35 -0.21
N THR A 445 -1.13 -3.07 -0.74
CA THR A 445 -2.56 -2.76 -0.56
C THR A 445 -3.02 -3.18 0.82
N MET A 446 -4.06 -2.49 1.32
CA MET A 446 -4.70 -2.81 2.60
C MET A 446 -5.18 -4.26 2.65
N ASP A 447 -5.65 -4.78 1.51
CA ASP A 447 -6.18 -6.13 1.39
C ASP A 447 -5.08 -7.13 1.76
N ILE A 448 -3.86 -7.01 1.21
CA ILE A 448 -2.71 -7.86 1.55
C ILE A 448 -2.16 -7.61 2.96
N THR A 449 -2.01 -6.35 3.39
CA THR A 449 -1.23 -6.04 4.60
C THR A 449 -2.02 -6.05 5.90
N HIS A 450 -3.32 -5.80 5.87
CA HIS A 450 -4.15 -5.60 7.07
C HIS A 450 -5.29 -6.61 7.18
N ASP A 451 -6.01 -6.85 6.09
CA ASP A 451 -7.20 -7.70 6.10
C ASP A 451 -6.83 -9.19 6.08
N GLY A 452 -7.57 -10.03 6.79
CA GLY A 452 -7.39 -11.48 6.72
C GLY A 452 -7.86 -12.05 5.38
N PHE A 453 -7.61 -13.34 5.12
CA PHE A 453 -8.21 -14.02 3.97
C PHE A 453 -9.37 -14.91 4.44
N GLY A 454 -10.59 -14.39 4.31
CA GLY A 454 -11.84 -15.07 4.63
C GLY A 454 -12.86 -14.97 3.49
N PHE A 455 -14.14 -15.15 3.82
CA PHE A 455 -15.22 -15.13 2.82
C PHE A 455 -15.30 -13.81 2.05
N MET A 456 -15.06 -12.66 2.68
CA MET A 456 -15.15 -11.36 2.02
C MET A 456 -14.20 -11.27 0.82
N LEU A 457 -12.92 -11.57 1.01
CA LEU A 457 -11.93 -11.53 -0.07
C LEU A 457 -12.10 -12.70 -1.03
N ALA A 458 -12.32 -13.92 -0.54
CA ALA A 458 -12.53 -15.08 -1.41
C ALA A 458 -13.75 -14.91 -2.33
N PHE A 459 -14.86 -14.35 -1.83
CA PHE A 459 -16.05 -14.07 -2.64
C PHE A 459 -15.83 -12.86 -3.56
N GLY A 460 -15.18 -11.81 -3.05
CA GLY A 460 -14.80 -10.64 -3.82
C GLY A 460 -13.98 -11.01 -5.05
N ASP A 461 -12.89 -11.76 -4.84
CA ASP A 461 -11.91 -12.08 -5.88
C ASP A 461 -12.45 -13.09 -6.90
N LEU A 462 -13.08 -14.17 -6.42
CA LEU A 462 -13.45 -15.31 -7.27
C LEU A 462 -14.84 -15.19 -7.91
N VAL A 463 -15.72 -14.37 -7.32
CA VAL A 463 -17.11 -14.24 -7.75
C VAL A 463 -17.39 -12.79 -8.15
N TRP A 464 -17.22 -11.84 -7.23
CA TRP A 464 -17.67 -10.47 -7.47
C TRP A 464 -16.92 -9.82 -8.64
N VAL A 465 -15.59 -9.91 -8.69
CA VAL A 465 -14.77 -9.37 -9.77
C VAL A 465 -15.19 -9.93 -11.14
N PRO A 466 -15.10 -11.25 -11.43
CA PRO A 466 -15.37 -11.75 -12.77
C PRO A 466 -16.83 -11.59 -13.23
N PHE A 467 -17.82 -11.62 -12.32
CA PHE A 467 -19.24 -11.61 -12.70
C PHE A 467 -19.90 -10.22 -12.64
N VAL A 468 -19.47 -9.33 -11.73
CA VAL A 468 -20.00 -7.96 -11.65
C VAL A 468 -19.21 -7.00 -12.53
N TYR A 469 -17.89 -7.18 -12.67
CA TYR A 469 -17.10 -6.22 -13.45
C TYR A 469 -17.27 -6.45 -14.96
N SER A 470 -17.74 -7.64 -15.36
CA SER A 470 -18.15 -7.94 -16.73
C SER A 470 -19.59 -7.54 -17.04
N LEU A 471 -20.30 -6.86 -16.13
CA LEU A 471 -21.74 -6.58 -16.26
C LEU A 471 -22.06 -5.76 -17.51
N GLN A 472 -21.22 -4.78 -17.85
CA GLN A 472 -21.38 -3.95 -19.04
C GLN A 472 -21.30 -4.79 -20.31
N ALA A 473 -20.30 -5.66 -20.41
CA ALA A 473 -20.16 -6.59 -21.53
C ALA A 473 -21.34 -7.57 -21.57
N PHE A 474 -21.74 -8.14 -20.43
CA PHE A 474 -22.90 -9.04 -20.34
C PHE A 474 -24.22 -8.39 -20.78
N TYR A 475 -24.44 -7.13 -20.40
CA TYR A 475 -25.60 -6.34 -20.80
C TYR A 475 -25.63 -6.07 -22.32
N LEU A 476 -24.50 -5.64 -22.89
CA LEU A 476 -24.39 -5.30 -24.32
C LEU A 476 -24.68 -6.48 -25.26
N VAL A 477 -24.50 -7.74 -24.82
CA VAL A 477 -24.83 -8.92 -25.64
C VAL A 477 -26.30 -8.91 -26.09
N ARG A 478 -27.22 -8.58 -25.17
CA ARG A 478 -28.67 -8.56 -25.45
C ARG A 478 -29.19 -7.17 -25.81
N HIS A 479 -28.51 -6.13 -25.34
CA HIS A 479 -28.89 -4.73 -25.51
C HIS A 479 -27.81 -4.00 -26.30
N PRO A 480 -27.67 -4.27 -27.61
CA PRO A 480 -26.66 -3.62 -28.42
C PRO A 480 -26.93 -2.12 -28.47
N HIS A 481 -25.89 -1.33 -28.27
CA HIS A 481 -25.95 0.12 -28.34
C HIS A 481 -24.92 0.62 -29.36
N GLU A 482 -25.40 1.31 -30.38
CA GLU A 482 -24.54 1.91 -31.40
C GLU A 482 -24.03 3.27 -30.89
N VAL A 483 -22.73 3.34 -30.65
CA VAL A 483 -22.07 4.57 -30.20
C VAL A 483 -21.59 5.33 -31.42
N SER A 484 -21.93 6.62 -31.53
CA SER A 484 -21.39 7.47 -32.58
C SER A 484 -19.91 7.79 -32.32
N TRP A 485 -19.14 7.98 -33.39
CA TRP A 485 -17.70 8.30 -33.28
C TRP A 485 -17.38 9.48 -32.36
N PRO A 486 -18.12 10.60 -32.37
CA PRO A 486 -17.86 11.71 -31.44
C PRO A 486 -18.04 11.31 -29.97
N VAL A 487 -19.08 10.53 -29.66
CA VAL A 487 -19.32 10.02 -28.31
C VAL A 487 -18.23 9.02 -27.91
N ALA A 488 -17.82 8.14 -28.82
CA ALA A 488 -16.70 7.23 -28.59
C ALA A 488 -15.39 7.98 -28.29
N CYS A 489 -15.07 9.03 -29.06
CA CYS A 489 -13.90 9.89 -28.82
C CYS A 489 -13.96 10.54 -27.43
N PHE A 490 -15.12 11.05 -27.02
CA PHE A 490 -15.31 11.62 -25.69
C PHE A 490 -15.10 10.57 -24.58
N ILE A 491 -15.68 9.38 -24.74
CA ILE A 491 -15.52 8.29 -23.76
C ILE A 491 -14.05 7.84 -23.68
N ILE A 492 -13.35 7.73 -24.81
CA ILE A 492 -11.91 7.40 -24.84
C ILE A 492 -11.11 8.48 -24.12
N ALA A 493 -11.37 9.77 -24.38
CA ALA A 493 -10.70 10.87 -23.70
C ALA A 493 -10.94 10.82 -22.18
N LEU A 494 -12.17 10.51 -21.75
CA LEU A 494 -12.51 10.34 -20.33
C LEU A 494 -11.73 9.17 -19.71
N LYS A 495 -11.69 8.01 -20.38
CA LYS A 495 -10.91 6.85 -19.93
C LYS A 495 -9.43 7.18 -19.81
N LEU A 496 -8.85 7.86 -20.79
CA LEU A 496 -7.44 8.25 -20.79
C LEU A 496 -7.15 9.24 -19.66
N CYS A 497 -8.03 10.22 -19.44
CA CYS A 497 -7.91 11.16 -18.32
C CYS A 497 -7.88 10.42 -16.98
N GLY A 498 -8.86 9.54 -16.72
CA GLY A 498 -8.90 8.74 -15.50
C GLY A 498 -7.67 7.84 -15.33
N TYR A 499 -7.20 7.22 -16.42
CA TYR A 499 -6.00 6.38 -16.42
C TYR A 499 -4.73 7.17 -16.10
N VAL A 500 -4.55 8.36 -16.70
CA VAL A 500 -3.40 9.23 -16.43
C VAL A 500 -3.39 9.64 -14.96
N VAL A 501 -4.52 10.10 -14.42
CA VAL A 501 -4.64 10.47 -12.99
C VAL A 501 -4.28 9.28 -12.10
N PHE A 502 -4.89 8.11 -12.35
CA PHE A 502 -4.64 6.89 -11.59
C PHE A 502 -3.17 6.45 -11.62
N ARG A 503 -2.59 6.34 -12.81
CA ARG A 503 -1.25 5.80 -13.03
C ARG A 503 -0.18 6.77 -12.59
N CYS A 504 -0.31 8.07 -12.88
CA CYS A 504 0.64 9.08 -12.42
C CYS A 504 0.64 9.22 -10.89
N ALA A 505 -0.52 9.22 -10.24
CA ALA A 505 -0.62 9.27 -8.78
C ALA A 505 0.05 8.05 -8.12
N ASN A 506 -0.23 6.85 -8.62
CA ASN A 506 0.37 5.61 -8.09
C ASN A 506 1.88 5.54 -8.38
N ALA A 507 2.33 5.92 -9.57
CA ALA A 507 3.75 5.97 -9.90
C ALA A 507 4.51 6.95 -8.99
N GLN A 508 3.94 8.13 -8.72
CA GLN A 508 4.51 9.12 -7.80
C GLN A 508 4.63 8.56 -6.39
N LYS A 509 3.56 7.93 -5.86
CA LYS A 509 3.56 7.28 -4.54
C LYS A 509 4.60 6.16 -4.45
N ASN A 510 4.65 5.29 -5.45
CA ASN A 510 5.54 4.13 -5.46
C ASN A 510 7.01 4.55 -5.56
N ALA A 511 7.33 5.51 -6.43
CA ALA A 511 8.67 6.07 -6.55
C ALA A 511 9.11 6.72 -5.23
N PHE A 512 8.23 7.50 -4.60
CA PHE A 512 8.50 8.14 -3.31
C PHE A 512 8.72 7.14 -2.17
N ARG A 513 7.93 6.06 -2.10
CA ARG A 513 8.10 5.02 -1.09
C ARG A 513 9.39 4.22 -1.28
N LYS A 514 9.86 4.07 -2.52
CA LYS A 514 11.08 3.32 -2.86
C LYS A 514 12.34 4.15 -2.59
N ASN A 515 12.34 5.42 -3.00
CA ASN A 515 13.44 6.33 -2.75
C ASN A 515 12.93 7.77 -2.52
N PRO A 516 12.74 8.16 -1.25
CA PRO A 516 12.29 9.52 -0.91
C PRO A 516 13.29 10.62 -1.31
N THR A 517 14.57 10.27 -1.50
CA THR A 517 15.66 11.21 -1.81
C THR A 517 15.96 11.33 -3.29
N ASP A 518 15.14 10.74 -4.17
CA ASP A 518 15.33 10.83 -5.62
C ASP A 518 15.26 12.31 -6.07
N PRO A 519 16.28 12.84 -6.78
CA PRO A 519 16.27 14.20 -7.33
C PRO A 519 15.03 14.51 -8.19
N ARG A 520 14.44 13.50 -8.85
CA ARG A 520 13.21 13.66 -9.65
C ARG A 520 12.00 14.01 -8.78
N LEU A 521 12.01 13.62 -7.51
CA LEU A 521 10.95 13.85 -6.54
C LEU A 521 11.26 15.02 -5.60
N ALA A 522 12.44 15.64 -5.72
CA ALA A 522 12.89 16.72 -4.82
C ALA A 522 12.02 17.99 -4.87
N HIS A 523 11.27 18.19 -5.95
CA HIS A 523 10.31 19.29 -6.08
C HIS A 523 9.04 19.08 -5.24
N LEU A 524 8.85 17.88 -4.66
CA LEU A 524 7.66 17.54 -3.92
C LEU A 524 7.77 17.95 -2.45
N LYS A 525 6.77 18.68 -1.95
CA LYS A 525 6.62 19.05 -0.54
C LYS A 525 6.19 17.83 0.27
N THR A 526 6.81 17.63 1.42
CA THR A 526 6.50 16.52 2.33
C THR A 526 6.30 16.99 3.77
N ILE A 527 5.57 16.21 4.57
CA ILE A 527 5.47 16.35 6.03
C ILE A 527 6.25 15.21 6.66
N HIS A 528 7.19 15.54 7.55
CA HIS A 528 7.89 14.55 8.36
C HIS A 528 6.98 14.02 9.47
N THR A 529 6.99 12.70 9.66
CA THR A 529 6.23 12.05 10.73
C THR A 529 7.17 11.42 11.76
N SER A 530 6.68 11.23 12.99
CA SER A 530 7.40 10.55 14.08
C SER A 530 7.74 9.10 13.76
N THR A 531 7.05 8.48 12.79
CA THR A 531 7.30 7.09 12.36
C THR A 531 8.48 6.95 11.39
N GLY A 532 9.14 8.05 11.01
CA GLY A 532 10.23 8.06 10.02
C GLY A 532 9.76 7.94 8.57
N LYS A 533 8.46 7.80 8.31
CA LYS A 533 7.86 7.82 6.96
C LYS A 533 7.27 9.19 6.66
N ASN A 534 7.68 9.81 5.57
CA ASN A 534 7.18 11.13 5.19
C ASN A 534 5.84 11.03 4.45
N LEU A 535 4.99 12.04 4.60
CA LEU A 535 3.72 12.18 3.87
C LEU A 535 3.90 13.16 2.71
N LEU A 536 3.33 12.84 1.55
CA LEU A 536 3.43 13.65 0.34
C LEU A 536 2.28 14.66 0.28
N VAL A 537 2.58 15.94 0.08
CA VAL A 537 1.59 17.05 0.16
C VAL A 537 1.56 17.92 -1.10
N SER A 538 2.10 17.43 -2.21
CA SER A 538 2.19 18.18 -3.47
C SER A 538 2.00 17.27 -4.69
N GLY A 539 1.72 17.86 -5.84
CA GLY A 539 1.30 17.13 -7.03
C GLY A 539 -0.12 16.58 -6.85
N TRP A 540 -0.38 15.38 -7.33
CA TRP A 540 -1.70 14.74 -7.22
C TRP A 540 -2.19 14.61 -5.77
N TRP A 541 -1.26 14.27 -4.86
CA TRP A 541 -1.51 14.06 -3.42
C TRP A 541 -1.62 15.37 -2.61
N GLY A 542 -1.41 16.52 -3.28
CA GLY A 542 -1.67 17.86 -2.72
C GLY A 542 -3.03 18.42 -3.15
N LEU A 543 -3.62 17.90 -4.24
CA LEU A 543 -4.93 18.32 -4.72
C LEU A 543 -6.05 17.61 -3.95
N VAL A 544 -5.93 16.29 -3.82
CA VAL A 544 -6.83 15.41 -3.05
C VAL A 544 -5.99 14.36 -2.32
N ARG A 545 -6.52 13.81 -1.22
CA ARG A 545 -5.81 12.77 -0.44
C ARG A 545 -5.74 11.42 -1.15
N HIS A 546 -6.71 11.12 -2.02
CA HIS A 546 -6.79 9.87 -2.79
C HIS A 546 -7.00 10.10 -4.30
N PRO A 547 -6.01 10.66 -5.00
CA PRO A 547 -6.12 10.92 -6.45
C PRO A 547 -6.23 9.63 -7.27
N ASN A 548 -5.67 8.53 -6.79
CA ASN A 548 -5.83 7.22 -7.41
C ASN A 548 -7.29 6.77 -7.41
N TYR A 549 -8.06 7.01 -6.34
CA TYR A 549 -9.48 6.65 -6.27
C TYR A 549 -10.32 7.52 -7.23
N LEU A 550 -9.95 8.80 -7.38
CA LEU A 550 -10.57 9.68 -8.37
C LEU A 550 -10.36 9.14 -9.80
N GLY A 551 -9.14 8.78 -10.16
CA GLY A 551 -8.84 8.20 -11.48
C GLY A 551 -9.62 6.91 -11.72
N ASP A 552 -9.69 6.05 -10.72
CA ASP A 552 -10.48 4.81 -10.73
C ASP A 552 -11.98 5.06 -10.98
N LEU A 553 -12.58 6.07 -10.34
CA LEU A 553 -13.99 6.44 -10.57
C LEU A 553 -14.26 6.97 -11.97
N ILE A 554 -13.36 7.80 -12.50
CA ILE A 554 -13.46 8.31 -13.87
C ILE A 554 -13.38 7.16 -14.87
N MET A 555 -12.48 6.20 -14.65
CA MET A 555 -12.38 5.00 -15.48
C MET A 555 -13.65 4.13 -15.38
N ALA A 556 -14.19 3.94 -14.18
CA ALA A 556 -15.43 3.18 -13.95
C ALA A 556 -16.63 3.78 -14.71
N LEU A 557 -16.74 5.12 -14.70
CA LEU A 557 -17.76 5.83 -15.48
C LEU A 557 -17.55 5.60 -16.98
N ALA A 558 -16.33 5.73 -17.48
CA ALA A 558 -16.00 5.49 -18.89
C ALA A 558 -16.29 4.05 -19.36
N TRP A 559 -16.28 3.06 -18.46
CA TRP A 559 -16.70 1.68 -18.78
C TRP A 559 -18.20 1.53 -18.96
N SER A 560 -19.00 2.35 -18.29
CA SER A 560 -20.45 2.21 -18.27
C SER A 560 -21.13 3.06 -19.36
N LEU A 561 -20.54 4.20 -19.73
CA LEU A 561 -21.06 5.10 -20.79
C LEU A 561 -21.31 4.44 -22.16
N PRO A 562 -20.51 3.47 -22.65
CA PRO A 562 -20.79 2.77 -23.90
C PRO A 562 -22.14 2.05 -23.92
N CYS A 563 -22.71 1.71 -22.77
CA CYS A 563 -24.00 1.02 -22.65
C CYS A 563 -25.23 1.93 -22.87
N GLY A 564 -25.01 3.25 -23.04
CA GLY A 564 -26.09 4.22 -23.17
C GLY A 564 -26.85 4.46 -21.86
N PHE A 565 -27.87 5.32 -21.90
CA PHE A 565 -28.60 5.77 -20.70
C PHE A 565 -29.99 5.13 -20.54
N ASN A 566 -30.31 4.12 -21.35
CA ASN A 566 -31.63 3.49 -21.34
C ASN A 566 -31.91 2.75 -20.03
N HIS A 567 -30.87 2.17 -19.41
CA HIS A 567 -31.00 1.39 -18.19
C HIS A 567 -29.88 1.75 -17.20
N ILE A 568 -30.23 1.79 -15.91
CA ILE A 568 -29.29 2.09 -14.83
C ILE A 568 -28.37 0.91 -14.46
N LEU A 569 -28.70 -0.31 -14.91
CA LEU A 569 -27.98 -1.53 -14.52
C LEU A 569 -26.48 -1.50 -14.83
N PRO A 570 -26.00 -1.07 -16.03
CA PRO A 570 -24.57 -0.95 -16.29
C PRO A 570 -23.87 0.06 -15.35
N TYR A 571 -24.60 1.08 -14.89
CA TYR A 571 -24.11 2.10 -13.97
C TYR A 571 -24.10 1.64 -12.50
N PHE A 572 -24.72 0.50 -12.17
CA PHE A 572 -24.59 -0.12 -10.85
C PHE A 572 -23.12 -0.27 -10.48
N TYR A 573 -22.26 -0.65 -11.42
CA TYR A 573 -20.82 -0.77 -11.18
C TYR A 573 -20.21 0.54 -10.64
N VAL A 574 -20.53 1.68 -11.26
CA VAL A 574 -20.01 3.00 -10.84
C VAL A 574 -20.52 3.36 -9.45
N ILE A 575 -21.80 3.13 -9.18
CA ILE A 575 -22.43 3.42 -7.89
C ILE A 575 -21.82 2.57 -6.78
N TYR A 576 -21.76 1.25 -7.00
CA TYR A 576 -21.12 0.30 -6.10
C TYR A 576 -19.66 0.70 -5.83
N PHE A 577 -18.90 1.00 -6.88
CA PHE A 577 -17.48 1.30 -6.76
C PHE A 577 -17.24 2.63 -6.05
N ALA A 578 -18.11 3.63 -6.22
CA ALA A 578 -18.08 4.86 -5.43
C ALA A 578 -18.31 4.59 -3.94
N VAL A 579 -19.32 3.79 -3.58
CA VAL A 579 -19.57 3.40 -2.18
C VAL A 579 -18.38 2.63 -1.61
N LEU A 580 -17.81 1.69 -2.37
CA LEU A 580 -16.64 0.92 -1.98
C LEU A 580 -15.43 1.84 -1.71
N LEU A 581 -15.15 2.79 -2.59
CA LEU A 581 -14.01 3.69 -2.48
C LEU A 581 -14.17 4.69 -1.33
N VAL A 582 -15.38 5.19 -1.08
CA VAL A 582 -15.67 6.04 0.09
C VAL A 582 -15.48 5.26 1.38
N HIS A 583 -15.99 4.02 1.46
CA HIS A 583 -15.78 3.17 2.62
C HIS A 583 -14.29 2.84 2.81
N ARG A 584 -13.57 2.55 1.73
CA ARG A 584 -12.13 2.24 1.74
C ARG A 584 -11.29 3.44 2.17
N GLU A 585 -11.61 4.63 1.68
CA GLU A 585 -10.97 5.90 2.09
C GLU A 585 -11.19 6.14 3.59
N ALA A 586 -12.42 6.01 4.09
CA ALA A 586 -12.70 6.18 5.52
C ALA A 586 -11.95 5.17 6.41
N ARG A 587 -11.66 3.95 5.92
CA ARG A 587 -10.78 2.99 6.61
C ARG A 587 -9.33 3.45 6.59
N ASP A 588 -8.81 3.88 5.43
CA ASP A 588 -7.43 4.32 5.29
C ASP A 588 -7.14 5.58 6.12
N GLU A 589 -8.08 6.53 6.18
CA GLU A 589 -8.03 7.71 7.04
C GLU A 589 -7.90 7.34 8.52
N ARG A 590 -8.75 6.42 9.01
CA ARG A 590 -8.70 5.97 10.41
C ARG A 590 -7.36 5.31 10.72
N GLN A 591 -6.83 4.50 9.81
CA GLN A 591 -5.53 3.85 9.96
C GLN A 591 -4.37 4.86 9.92
N CYS A 592 -4.40 5.81 8.97
CA CYS A 592 -3.38 6.86 8.85
C CYS A 592 -3.40 7.79 10.05
N ARG A 593 -4.58 8.11 10.60
CA ARG A 593 -4.71 8.89 11.83
C ARG A 593 -4.16 8.14 13.05
N LYS A 594 -4.50 6.85 13.21
CA LYS A 594 -3.94 6.00 14.27
C LYS A 594 -2.40 5.89 14.17
N LYS A 595 -1.85 5.89 12.96
CA LYS A 595 -0.43 5.69 12.69
C LYS A 595 0.42 6.97 12.79
N TYR A 596 -0.04 8.08 12.22
CA TYR A 596 0.73 9.32 12.11
C TYR A 596 0.27 10.42 13.07
N GLY A 597 -0.88 10.25 13.75
CA GLY A 597 -1.40 11.17 14.76
C GLY A 597 -1.49 12.61 14.25
N VAL A 598 -0.89 13.54 14.99
CA VAL A 598 -0.91 14.98 14.69
C VAL A 598 -0.34 15.31 13.29
N ALA A 599 0.61 14.52 12.78
CA ALA A 599 1.13 14.75 11.44
C ALA A 599 0.08 14.46 10.35
N TRP A 600 -0.84 13.53 10.61
CA TRP A 600 -2.00 13.29 9.75
C TRP A 600 -2.98 14.45 9.80
N ASP A 601 -3.30 14.96 11.00
CA ASP A 601 -4.22 16.08 11.14
C ASP A 601 -3.71 17.33 10.39
N ARG A 602 -2.39 17.61 10.44
CA ARG A 602 -1.75 18.67 9.62
C ARG A 602 -1.84 18.40 8.12
N TYR A 603 -1.73 17.13 7.71
CA TYR A 603 -1.91 16.74 6.32
C TYR A 603 -3.34 17.01 5.85
N CYS A 604 -4.34 16.61 6.64
CA CYS A 604 -5.76 16.86 6.36
C CYS A 604 -6.09 18.36 6.29
N GLN A 605 -5.44 19.21 7.11
CA GLN A 605 -5.60 20.66 7.03
C GLN A 605 -5.08 21.25 5.71
N ARG A 606 -3.96 20.72 5.18
CA ARG A 606 -3.38 21.18 3.92
C ARG A 606 -4.11 20.64 2.70
N VAL A 607 -4.59 19.39 2.77
CA VAL A 607 -5.28 18.71 1.67
C VAL A 607 -6.65 18.29 2.20
N PRO A 608 -7.64 19.21 2.22
CA PRO A 608 -8.93 18.97 2.87
C PRO A 608 -9.79 17.95 2.13
N TYR A 609 -9.67 17.87 0.80
CA TYR A 609 -10.47 17.02 -0.06
C TYR A 609 -9.95 15.58 -0.10
N ARG A 610 -10.86 14.63 0.02
CA ARG A 610 -10.58 13.19 0.11
C ARG A 610 -10.42 12.56 -1.27
N ILE A 611 -11.44 12.67 -2.12
CA ILE A 611 -11.48 12.01 -3.44
C ILE A 611 -11.82 13.02 -4.53
N LEU A 612 -12.90 13.79 -4.35
CA LEU A 612 -13.38 14.75 -5.35
C LEU A 612 -12.91 16.16 -4.97
N PRO A 613 -12.05 16.79 -5.77
CA PRO A 613 -11.55 18.12 -5.44
C PRO A 613 -12.71 19.10 -5.35
N TYR A 614 -12.71 19.95 -4.32
CA TYR A 614 -13.74 20.97 -4.07
C TYR A 614 -15.14 20.43 -3.73
N VAL A 615 -15.31 19.12 -3.54
CA VAL A 615 -16.62 18.50 -3.22
C VAL A 615 -16.55 17.59 -1.99
N TYR A 616 -15.63 16.62 -1.99
CA TYR A 616 -15.47 15.61 -0.93
C TYR A 616 -14.00 15.24 -0.75
#